data_AF-A0A1B4PQ13-F1
#
_entry.id   AF-A0A1B4PQ13-F1
#
_cell.length_a   1.000
_cell.length_b   1.000
_cell.length_c   1.000
_cell.angle_alpha   90.00
_cell.angle_beta   90.00
_cell.angle_gamma   90.00
#
_symmetry.space_group_name_H-M   'P 1'
#
loop_
_entity.id
_entity.type
_entity.pdbx_description
1 polymer ?
#
loop_
_entity_poly.entity_id
_entity_poly.type
_entity_poly.pdbx_seq_one_letter_code
_entity_poly.pdbx_strand_id
1 'polypeptide(L)'
;MDSVWIAGSKGTLLKGNFQAGFSAVARKSLSTDFYSLAWFNDRLFIGAGDGIYELDENGPQRLMVSDKFSLDNVATVEAKDGVLWVLASRRLARYDGAQWEVFENPHNFP
;
A
#
# COMPACT_ATOMS: atom_id res chain seq x y z
N MET A 1 -7.74 21.76 8.82
CA MET A 1 -8.74 21.19 7.90
C MET A 1 -8.14 19.94 7.31
N ASP A 2 -8.92 18.88 7.27
CA ASP A 2 -8.38 17.55 6.97
C ASP A 2 -8.27 17.36 5.46
N SER A 3 -7.13 16.81 5.03
CA SER A 3 -6.89 16.45 3.64
C SER A 3 -7.06 14.95 3.47
N VAL A 4 -7.53 14.54 2.29
CA VAL A 4 -7.62 13.12 1.90
C VAL A 4 -6.50 12.76 0.94
N TRP A 5 -6.21 11.47 0.88
CA TRP A 5 -5.26 10.86 -0.04
C TRP A 5 -5.99 10.04 -1.09
N ILE A 6 -5.50 10.09 -2.33
CA ILE A 6 -6.10 9.38 -3.46
C ILE A 6 -4.99 8.62 -4.19
N ALA A 7 -5.18 7.32 -4.35
CA ALA A 7 -4.35 6.43 -5.16
C ALA A 7 -4.95 6.22 -6.55
N GLY A 8 -4.12 5.87 -7.54
CA GLY A 8 -4.60 5.52 -8.87
C GLY A 8 -3.52 5.04 -9.81
N SER A 9 -3.81 5.09 -11.12
CA SER A 9 -2.98 4.48 -12.15
C SER A 9 -1.56 5.01 -12.22
N LYS A 10 -0.61 4.16 -12.64
CA LYS A 10 0.82 4.48 -12.84
C LYS A 10 1.49 5.12 -11.61
N GLY A 11 1.09 4.67 -10.42
CA GLY A 11 1.60 5.19 -9.14
C GLY A 11 1.08 6.58 -8.78
N THR A 12 -0.07 6.99 -9.32
CA THR A 12 -0.67 8.29 -8.99
C THR A 12 -1.01 8.34 -7.51
N LEU A 13 -0.49 9.38 -6.84
CA LEU A 13 -0.81 9.68 -5.45
C LEU A 13 -1.07 11.18 -5.30
N LEU A 14 -2.29 11.53 -4.90
CA LEU A 14 -2.72 12.91 -4.68
C LEU A 14 -3.04 13.14 -3.21
N LYS A 15 -2.83 14.38 -2.76
CA LYS A 15 -3.28 14.86 -1.45
C LYS A 15 -3.99 16.19 -1.61
N GLY A 16 -5.10 16.38 -0.91
CA GLY A 16 -5.85 17.63 -1.00
C GLY A 16 -7.19 17.61 -0.31
N ASN A 17 -7.98 18.65 -0.57
CA ASN A 17 -9.36 18.77 -0.11
C ASN A 17 -10.19 19.57 -1.13
N PHE A 18 -11.51 19.60 -0.96
CA PHE A 18 -12.42 20.23 -1.93
C PHE A 18 -12.28 21.76 -2.05
N GLN A 19 -11.68 22.44 -1.06
CA GLN A 19 -11.55 23.89 -1.02
C GLN A 19 -10.25 24.36 -1.67
N ALA A 20 -9.13 23.71 -1.33
CA ALA A 20 -7.80 24.05 -1.82
C ALA A 20 -7.39 23.28 -3.09
N GLY A 21 -8.15 22.25 -3.46
CA GLY A 21 -7.83 21.34 -4.57
C GLY A 21 -6.85 20.24 -4.16
N PHE A 22 -6.38 19.51 -5.17
CA PHE A 22 -5.51 18.35 -5.02
C PHE A 22 -4.17 18.58 -5.73
N SER A 23 -3.09 18.13 -5.09
CA SER A 23 -1.73 18.18 -5.63
C SER A 23 -1.12 16.79 -5.71
N ALA A 24 -0.34 16.53 -6.76
CA ALA A 24 0.43 15.30 -6.89
C ALA A 24 1.56 15.27 -5.87
N VAL A 25 1.60 14.20 -5.08
CA VAL A 25 2.63 13.95 -4.06
C VAL A 25 3.84 13.25 -4.67
N ALA A 26 3.59 12.32 -5.59
CA ALA A 26 4.62 11.69 -6.40
C ALA A 26 4.39 12.03 -7.87
N ARG A 27 5.45 12.45 -8.57
CA ARG A 27 5.41 12.74 -10.02
C ARG A 27 6.10 11.67 -10.87
N LYS A 28 6.65 10.63 -10.23
CA LYS A 28 7.34 9.55 -10.93
C LYS A 28 6.29 8.57 -11.45
N SER A 29 6.19 8.42 -12.77
CA SER A 29 5.35 7.39 -13.36
C SER A 29 5.94 6.03 -13.00
N LEU A 30 5.24 5.27 -12.19
CA LEU A 30 5.55 3.87 -11.97
C LEU A 30 4.93 3.02 -13.08
N SER A 31 5.44 1.80 -13.27
CA SER A 31 4.86 0.81 -14.19
C SER A 31 3.64 0.09 -13.61
N THR A 32 3.30 0.37 -12.35
CA THR A 32 2.26 -0.29 -11.54
C THR A 32 1.20 0.70 -11.11
N ASP A 33 0.00 0.22 -10.82
CA ASP A 33 -1.11 1.01 -10.30
C ASP A 33 -1.17 0.90 -8.77
N PHE A 34 -1.63 1.97 -8.11
CA PHE A 34 -1.95 1.95 -6.68
C PHE A 34 -3.46 1.74 -6.49
N TYR A 35 -3.83 0.81 -5.62
CA TYR A 35 -5.21 0.34 -5.46
C TYR A 35 -5.83 0.72 -4.12
N SER A 36 -5.05 0.71 -3.03
CA SER A 36 -5.57 0.93 -1.67
C SER A 36 -4.55 1.66 -0.81
N LEU A 37 -5.02 2.34 0.23
CA LEU A 37 -4.25 3.17 1.15
C LEU A 37 -4.70 2.89 2.59
N ALA A 38 -3.74 2.76 3.51
CA ALA A 38 -4.02 2.67 4.94
C ALA A 38 -2.97 3.43 5.75
N TRP A 39 -3.45 4.20 6.72
CA TRP A 39 -2.59 4.77 7.76
C TRP A 39 -2.36 3.72 8.84
N PHE A 40 -1.10 3.50 9.20
CA PHE A 40 -0.71 2.62 10.29
C PHE A 40 0.54 3.17 10.98
N ASN A 41 0.44 3.43 12.28
CA ASN A 41 1.54 4.03 13.09
C ASN A 41 2.17 5.27 12.42
N ASP A 42 1.34 6.23 12.03
CA ASP A 42 1.73 7.48 11.35
C ASP A 42 2.46 7.31 10.01
N ARG A 43 2.36 6.12 9.40
CA ARG A 43 2.93 5.81 8.09
C ARG A 43 1.80 5.47 7.12
N LEU A 44 1.92 5.91 5.88
CA LEU A 44 0.94 5.63 4.83
C LEU A 44 1.42 4.45 4.00
N PHE A 45 0.71 3.33 4.10
CA PHE A 45 0.94 2.14 3.31
C PHE A 45 0.03 2.13 2.09
N ILE A 46 0.53 1.56 0.99
CA ILE A 46 -0.12 1.58 -0.32
C ILE A 46 -0.09 0.17 -0.89
N GLY A 47 -1.26 -0.39 -1.21
CA GLY A 47 -1.38 -1.62 -1.99
C GLY A 47 -1.27 -1.33 -3.48
N ALA A 48 -0.49 -2.12 -4.20
CA ALA A 48 -0.19 -1.92 -5.62
C ALA A 48 -0.17 -3.24 -6.41
N GLY A 49 -0.18 -3.14 -7.74
CA GLY A 49 -0.14 -4.28 -8.67
C GLY A 49 1.07 -5.21 -8.48
N ASP A 50 2.18 -4.68 -8.00
CA ASP A 50 3.46 -5.37 -7.85
C ASP A 50 3.92 -5.46 -6.40
N GLY A 51 3.09 -5.10 -5.42
CA GLY A 51 3.41 -5.29 -4.00
C GLY A 51 2.85 -4.22 -3.09
N ILE A 52 3.52 -4.03 -1.95
CA ILE A 52 3.18 -3.00 -0.97
C ILE A 52 4.26 -1.93 -0.95
N TYR A 53 3.82 -0.68 -0.86
CA TYR A 53 4.66 0.50 -0.73
C TYR A 53 4.40 1.19 0.60
N GLU A 54 5.36 1.99 1.01
CA GLU A 54 5.22 3.00 2.05
C GLU A 54 5.56 4.37 1.46
N LEU A 55 4.81 5.40 1.83
CA LEU A 55 5.17 6.77 1.49
C LEU A 55 6.20 7.33 2.46
N ASP A 56 7.38 7.72 1.96
CA ASP A 56 8.39 8.48 2.69
C ASP A 56 8.63 9.88 2.07
N GLU A 57 9.64 10.59 2.58
CA GLU A 57 10.02 11.93 2.08
C GLU A 57 10.44 11.96 0.60
N ASN A 58 10.90 10.83 0.07
CA ASN A 58 11.30 10.66 -1.33
C ASN A 58 10.13 10.16 -2.21
N GLY A 59 8.96 9.93 -1.63
CA GLY A 59 7.77 9.40 -2.29
C GLY A 59 7.52 7.92 -1.96
N PRO A 60 6.67 7.24 -2.75
CA PRO A 60 6.35 5.84 -2.54
C PRO A 60 7.58 4.93 -2.72
N GLN A 61 7.97 4.21 -1.67
CA GLN A 61 9.03 3.20 -1.70
C GLN A 61 8.43 1.80 -1.63
N ARG A 62 8.78 0.94 -2.58
CA ARG A 62 8.33 -0.46 -2.57
C ARG A 62 9.04 -1.21 -1.45
N LEU A 63 8.27 -1.88 -0.59
CA LEU A 63 8.83 -2.60 0.55
C LEU A 63 9.39 -3.96 0.10
N MET A 64 10.59 -4.31 0.60
CA MET A 64 11.27 -5.58 0.32
C MET A 64 10.47 -6.83 0.70
N VAL A 65 9.51 -6.68 1.62
CA VAL A 65 8.57 -7.75 2.01
C VAL A 65 7.79 -8.31 0.81
N SER A 66 7.55 -7.46 -0.20
CA SER A 66 6.87 -7.83 -1.42
C SER A 66 7.62 -8.93 -2.17
N ASP A 67 8.94 -8.84 -2.27
CA ASP A 67 9.75 -9.87 -2.94
C ASP A 67 9.97 -11.08 -2.02
N LYS A 68 10.30 -10.81 -0.75
CA LYS A 68 10.58 -11.84 0.26
C LYS A 68 9.45 -12.87 0.37
N PHE A 69 8.21 -12.42 0.30
CA PHE A 69 7.03 -13.31 0.39
C PHE A 69 6.23 -13.37 -0.90
N SER A 70 6.76 -12.83 -2.00
CA SER A 70 6.08 -12.79 -3.31
C SER A 70 4.62 -12.30 -3.17
N LEU A 71 4.46 -11.10 -2.61
CA LEU A 71 3.18 -10.40 -2.50
C LEU A 71 2.95 -9.66 -3.82
N ASP A 72 2.20 -10.29 -4.72
CA ASP A 72 1.77 -9.74 -6.01
C ASP A 72 0.32 -9.27 -5.94
N ASN A 73 -0.01 -8.21 -6.69
CA ASN A 73 -1.36 -7.67 -6.83
C ASN A 73 -2.05 -7.47 -5.48
N VAL A 74 -1.48 -6.58 -4.66
CA VAL A 74 -2.00 -6.21 -3.35
C VAL A 74 -3.25 -5.36 -3.53
N ALA A 75 -4.41 -6.02 -3.54
CA ALA A 75 -5.70 -5.38 -3.82
C ALA A 75 -6.15 -4.47 -2.68
N THR A 76 -5.85 -4.82 -1.42
CA THR A 76 -6.19 -3.98 -0.27
C THR A 76 -5.14 -4.02 0.83
N VAL A 77 -5.00 -2.88 1.51
CA VAL A 77 -4.30 -2.72 2.78
C VAL A 77 -5.27 -2.11 3.78
N GLU A 78 -5.32 -2.62 5.01
CA GLU A 78 -6.23 -2.13 6.04
C GLU A 78 -5.56 -2.16 7.41
N ALA A 79 -5.67 -1.08 8.17
CA ALA A 79 -5.19 -1.02 9.55
C ALA A 79 -6.34 -1.22 10.52
N LYS A 80 -6.24 -2.24 11.38
CA LYS A 80 -7.25 -2.55 12.38
C LYS A 80 -6.58 -3.09 13.65
N ASP A 81 -6.98 -2.54 14.79
CA ASP A 81 -6.59 -3.00 16.14
C ASP A 81 -5.07 -3.21 16.31
N GLY A 82 -4.27 -2.27 15.80
CA GLY A 82 -2.81 -2.31 15.91
C GLY A 82 -2.11 -3.22 14.89
N VAL A 83 -2.82 -3.70 13.87
CA VAL A 83 -2.29 -4.56 12.82
C VAL A 83 -2.60 -3.97 11.45
N LEU A 84 -1.62 -3.94 10.56
CA LEU A 84 -1.81 -3.70 9.13
C LEU A 84 -1.99 -5.03 8.42
N TRP A 85 -3.17 -5.26 7.85
CA TRP A 85 -3.49 -6.39 7.01
C TRP A 85 -3.25 -6.05 5.54
N VAL A 86 -2.75 -7.03 4.79
CA VAL A 86 -2.37 -6.90 3.38
C VAL A 86 -2.89 -8.11 2.62
N LEU A 87 -3.82 -7.88 1.69
CA LEU A 87 -4.39 -8.92 0.85
C LEU A 87 -3.73 -8.89 -0.52
N ALA A 88 -2.86 -9.87 -0.78
CA ALA A 88 -2.27 -10.15 -2.08
C ALA A 88 -3.04 -11.26 -2.80
N SER A 89 -2.79 -11.47 -4.10
CA SER A 89 -3.49 -12.47 -4.91
C SER A 89 -3.51 -13.88 -4.29
N ARG A 90 -2.42 -14.28 -3.65
CA ARG A 90 -2.28 -15.65 -3.09
C ARG A 90 -2.01 -15.74 -1.60
N ARG A 91 -1.85 -14.59 -0.96
CA ARG A 91 -1.35 -14.51 0.41
C ARG A 91 -2.10 -13.44 1.18
N LEU A 92 -2.34 -13.72 2.45
CA LEU A 92 -2.69 -12.71 3.43
C LEU A 92 -1.44 -12.45 4.26
N ALA A 93 -1.03 -11.20 4.39
CA ALA A 93 0.06 -10.82 5.28
C ALA A 93 -0.46 -9.88 6.36
N ARG A 94 0.18 -9.90 7.52
CA ARG A 94 -0.05 -8.93 8.59
C ARG A 94 1.26 -8.34 9.10
N TYR A 95 1.20 -7.09 9.53
CA TYR A 95 2.31 -6.36 10.12
C TYR A 95 1.86 -5.70 11.42
N ASP A 96 2.54 -6.00 12.53
CA ASP A 96 2.23 -5.48 13.86
C ASP A 96 3.00 -4.20 14.23
N GLY A 97 3.76 -3.64 13.27
CA GLY A 97 4.66 -2.50 13.51
C GLY A 97 6.12 -2.90 13.74
N ALA A 98 6.42 -4.18 13.94
CA ALA A 98 7.76 -4.72 14.10
C ALA A 98 8.05 -5.87 13.13
N GLN A 99 7.11 -6.79 12.96
CA GLN A 99 7.29 -8.03 12.23
C GLN A 99 6.17 -8.32 11.24
N TRP A 100 6.56 -8.93 10.12
CA TRP A 100 5.66 -9.42 9.10
C TRP A 100 5.41 -10.92 9.30
N GLU A 101 4.15 -11.30 9.28
CA GLU A 101 3.71 -12.69 9.22
C GLU A 101 2.86 -12.89 7.98
N VAL A 102 3.01 -14.05 7.32
CA VAL A 102 2.36 -14.35 6.05
C VAL A 102 1.66 -15.69 6.14
N PHE A 103 0.39 -15.67 5.74
CA PHE A 103 -0.50 -16.81 5.68
C PHE A 103 -0.69 -17.20 4.21
N GLU A 104 -0.31 -18.43 3.90
CA GLU A 104 -0.57 -19.01 2.60
C GLU A 104 -1.92 -19.74 2.62
N ASN A 105 -2.71 -19.58 1.56
CA ASN A 105 -3.88 -20.42 1.37
C ASN A 105 -3.45 -21.73 0.71
N PRO A 106 -3.58 -22.89 1.38
CA PRO A 106 -3.15 -24.18 0.84
C PRO A 106 -3.95 -24.63 -0.38
N HIS A 107 -5.00 -23.92 -0.79
CA HIS A 107 -5.75 -24.20 -2.02
C HIS A 107 -5.39 -23.27 -3.18
N ASN A 108 -4.42 -22.37 -3.03
CA ASN A 108 -4.02 -21.40 -4.04
C ASN A 108 -2.69 -21.80 -4.70
N PHE A 109 -2.68 -22.99 -5.30
CA PHE A 109 -1.53 -23.51 -6.06
C PHE A 109 -1.43 -22.84 -7.45
N PRO A 110 -0.22 -22.81 -8.05
CA PRO A 110 -0.01 -22.30 -9.41
C PRO A 110 -0.82 -23.02 -10.49
#